data_AF-A0A6P0INM9-F1
#
_entry.id   AF-A0A6P0INM9-F1
#
_cell.length_a   1.000
_cell.length_b   1.000
_cell.length_c   1.000
_cell.angle_alpha   90.00
_cell.angle_beta   90.00
_cell.angle_gamma   90.00
#
_symmetry.space_group_name_H-M   'P 1'
#
loop_
_entity.id
_entity.type
_entity.pdbx_description
1 polymer ?
#
loop_
_entity_poly.entity_id
_entity_poly.type
_entity_poly.pdbx_seq_one_letter_code
_entity_poly.pdbx_strand_id
1 'polypeptide(L)'
;MVTLPVQQEHLFNRSLNTIKGVKLLFVEAELLFDVSCPDLDALKQQLENPFSIFVCGEFNAGKSSVLNRLSNDELAAVGILPTTNSIQPYYPDGFDGIVFIDSPGTNSIIERHQALTEDYLQHADIILFVTSVERPLTKSELDFLSLVSKIWVRKVIVIINKVDLITPQESEQIISHVKDGLSDVFTEVPPLFTVSTRTGKDIDSLRDFLLEFLVEAEKIRLKLQGPQNSLLVYLEQLEKKNYQAREKVIAEKTIFDRSLLRINERIEQYDLIFGVFREKIRDLFTNLIQQLHKLIQDNFAFISLLKK
;
A
#
# COMPACT_ATOMS: atom_id res chain seq x y z
N MET A 1 6.92 29.07 -8.70
CA MET A 1 6.65 28.93 -7.25
C MET A 1 5.31 29.55 -6.98
N VAL A 2 4.36 28.77 -6.46
CA VAL A 2 3.02 29.27 -6.09
C VAL A 2 3.20 30.17 -4.86
N THR A 3 2.92 31.46 -4.97
CA THR A 3 2.91 32.38 -3.82
C THR A 3 1.64 32.14 -3.03
N LEU A 4 1.75 31.31 -1.99
CA LEU A 4 0.64 30.96 -1.13
C LEU A 4 0.28 32.14 -0.20
N PRO A 5 -1.01 32.46 0.00
CA PRO A 5 -1.46 33.22 1.16
C PRO A 5 -0.87 32.66 2.46
N VAL A 6 -0.48 33.51 3.40
CA VAL A 6 0.24 33.16 4.64
C VAL A 6 -0.39 31.99 5.42
N GLN A 7 -1.72 31.89 5.43
CA GLN A 7 -2.45 30.80 6.08
C GLN A 7 -2.27 29.44 5.39
N GLN A 8 -2.22 29.43 4.06
CA GLN A 8 -2.00 28.22 3.26
C GLN A 8 -0.53 27.79 3.32
N GLU A 9 0.41 28.74 3.35
CA GLU A 9 1.82 28.48 3.58
C GLU A 9 2.05 27.85 4.97
N HIS A 10 1.36 28.34 6.00
CA HIS A 10 1.40 27.74 7.34
C HIS A 10 0.88 26.30 7.38
N LEU A 11 -0.24 26.01 6.71
CA LEU A 11 -0.78 24.64 6.62
C LEU A 11 0.17 23.71 5.87
N PHE A 12 0.73 24.17 4.75
CA PHE A 12 1.70 23.42 3.97
C PHE A 12 2.97 23.11 4.77
N ASN A 13 3.55 24.12 5.44
CA ASN A 13 4.71 23.96 6.32
C ASN A 13 4.42 23.03 7.50
N ARG A 14 3.21 23.11 8.08
CA ARG A 14 2.78 22.20 9.14
C ARG A 14 2.67 20.76 8.64
N SER A 15 2.12 20.53 7.45
CA SER A 15 2.06 19.20 6.82
C SER A 15 3.47 18.64 6.56
N LEU A 16 4.39 19.45 6.02
CA LEU A 16 5.79 19.07 5.86
C LEU A 16 6.46 18.69 7.19
N ASN A 17 6.21 19.46 8.25
CA ASN A 17 6.73 19.15 9.57
C ASN A 17 6.12 17.88 10.17
N THR A 18 4.83 17.63 9.95
CA THR A 18 4.17 16.37 10.35
C THR A 18 4.80 15.18 9.61
N ILE A 19 5.04 15.28 8.30
CA ILE A 19 5.71 14.24 7.51
C ILE A 19 7.13 13.99 8.05
N LYS A 20 7.87 15.05 8.40
CA LYS A 20 9.18 14.92 9.05
C LYS A 20 9.10 14.26 10.43
N GLY A 21 8.06 14.55 11.23
CA GLY A 21 7.84 13.89 12.52
C GLY A 21 7.53 12.39 12.36
N VAL A 22 6.73 12.05 11.35
CA VAL A 22 6.41 10.67 10.98
C VAL A 22 7.64 9.91 10.47
N LYS A 23 8.62 10.58 9.84
CA LYS A 23 9.92 9.98 9.44
C LYS A 23 10.61 9.25 10.59
N LEU A 24 10.63 9.86 11.78
CA LEU A 24 11.30 9.25 12.94
C LEU A 24 10.61 7.95 13.38
N LEU A 25 9.27 7.93 13.38
CA LEU A 25 8.48 6.77 13.77
C LEU A 25 8.67 5.60 12.79
N PHE A 26 8.84 5.89 11.50
CA PHE A 26 9.06 4.85 10.51
C PHE A 26 10.47 4.27 10.49
N VAL A 27 11.50 5.05 10.85
CA VAL A 27 12.86 4.51 11.04
C VAL A 27 12.90 3.50 12.19
N GLU A 28 12.19 3.77 13.30
CA GLU A 28 12.05 2.80 14.38
C GLU A 28 11.28 1.54 13.93
N ALA A 29 10.22 1.71 13.13
CA ALA A 29 9.46 0.59 12.60
C ALA A 29 10.26 -0.28 11.62
N GLU A 30 11.11 0.31 10.77
CA GLU A 30 11.98 -0.40 9.83
C GLU A 30 12.96 -1.32 10.56
N LEU A 31 13.57 -0.84 11.65
CA LEU A 31 14.44 -1.64 12.52
C LEU A 31 13.72 -2.81 13.20
N LEU A 32 12.45 -2.63 13.57
CA LEU A 32 11.68 -3.63 14.32
C LEU A 32 11.00 -4.68 13.45
N PHE A 33 10.61 -4.31 12.23
CA PHE A 33 9.72 -5.10 11.40
C PHE A 33 10.29 -5.47 10.01
N ASP A 34 11.51 -5.02 9.67
CA ASP A 34 12.13 -5.23 8.34
C ASP A 34 11.17 -4.81 7.21
N VAL A 35 10.71 -3.56 7.31
CA VAL A 35 9.74 -2.97 6.38
C VAL A 35 10.37 -1.79 5.69
N SER A 36 10.35 -1.82 4.36
CA SER A 36 10.71 -0.67 3.53
C SER A 36 9.83 0.51 3.90
N CYS A 37 10.41 1.53 4.52
CA CYS A 37 9.76 2.81 4.74
C CYS A 37 9.26 3.37 3.39
N PRO A 38 8.12 4.09 3.34
CA PRO A 38 7.75 4.87 2.17
C PRO A 38 8.92 5.81 1.87
N ASP A 39 9.18 6.07 0.60
CA ASP A 39 10.20 7.04 0.24
C ASP A 39 9.72 8.44 0.68
N LEU A 40 10.14 8.82 1.89
CA LEU A 40 9.75 10.09 2.50
C LEU A 40 10.37 11.27 1.77
N ASP A 41 11.44 11.04 1.01
CA ASP A 41 12.04 12.08 0.19
C ASP A 41 11.28 12.22 -1.13
N ALA A 42 10.74 11.12 -1.69
CA ALA A 42 9.72 11.17 -2.74
C ALA A 42 8.45 11.93 -2.31
N LEU A 43 7.92 11.69 -1.10
CA LEU A 43 6.74 12.42 -0.59
C LEU A 43 6.99 13.92 -0.40
N LYS A 44 8.21 14.31 0.04
CA LYS A 44 8.59 15.74 0.09
C LYS A 44 8.71 16.32 -1.30
N GLN A 45 9.35 15.59 -2.21
CA GLN A 45 9.54 16.03 -3.59
C GLN A 45 8.17 16.25 -4.27
N GLN A 46 7.19 15.38 -4.03
CA GLN A 46 5.80 15.59 -4.48
C GLN A 46 5.20 16.91 -3.97
N LEU A 47 5.43 17.26 -2.71
CA LEU A 47 4.94 18.51 -2.13
C LEU A 47 5.66 19.74 -2.72
N GLU A 48 6.95 19.63 -3.04
CA GLU A 48 7.77 20.74 -3.56
C GLU A 48 7.59 20.93 -5.09
N ASN A 49 7.31 19.87 -5.84
CA ASN A 49 7.15 19.88 -7.29
C ASN A 49 5.95 20.73 -7.75
N PRO A 50 5.91 21.26 -8.98
CA PRO A 50 4.71 21.86 -9.54
C PRO A 50 3.50 20.92 -9.49
N PHE A 51 2.28 21.47 -9.46
CA PHE A 51 1.07 20.66 -9.43
C PHE A 51 0.98 19.80 -10.69
N SER A 52 0.85 18.49 -10.57
CA SER A 52 0.99 17.57 -11.70
C SER A 52 -0.31 16.87 -12.10
N ILE A 53 -0.61 16.89 -13.39
CA ILE A 53 -1.72 16.17 -14.01
C ILE A 53 -1.15 15.05 -14.87
N PHE A 54 -1.40 13.82 -14.46
CA PHE A 54 -0.95 12.64 -15.20
C PHE A 54 -1.99 12.22 -16.22
N VAL A 55 -1.62 12.22 -17.51
CA VAL A 55 -2.51 11.85 -18.61
C VAL A 55 -2.26 10.40 -19.00
N CYS A 56 -3.29 9.57 -18.87
CA CYS A 56 -3.21 8.14 -19.13
C CYS A 56 -4.42 7.63 -19.94
N GLY A 57 -4.32 6.42 -20.48
CA GLY A 57 -5.30 5.85 -21.41
C GLY A 57 -4.65 4.93 -22.45
N GLU A 58 -5.43 4.15 -23.19
CA GLU A 58 -4.89 3.21 -24.18
C GLU A 58 -4.05 3.89 -25.28
N PHE A 59 -3.19 3.10 -25.93
CA PHE A 59 -2.51 3.55 -27.14
C PHE A 59 -3.55 3.98 -28.18
N ASN A 60 -3.33 5.11 -28.85
CA ASN A 60 -4.27 5.67 -29.82
C ASN A 60 -5.63 6.17 -29.26
N ALA A 61 -5.78 6.29 -27.94
CA ALA A 61 -6.93 6.99 -27.34
C ALA A 61 -6.92 8.51 -27.61
N GLY A 62 -5.77 9.04 -28.04
CA GLY A 62 -5.59 10.45 -28.39
C GLY A 62 -5.15 11.35 -27.23
N LYS A 63 -4.45 10.80 -26.24
CA LYS A 63 -3.85 11.54 -25.09
C LYS A 63 -3.06 12.77 -25.54
N SER A 64 -2.04 12.58 -26.39
CA SER A 64 -1.18 13.67 -26.87
C SER A 64 -1.97 14.68 -27.74
N SER A 65 -3.00 14.23 -28.45
CA SER A 65 -3.91 15.12 -29.19
C SER A 65 -4.77 15.97 -28.27
N VAL A 66 -5.25 15.41 -27.15
CA VAL A 66 -5.98 16.15 -26.10
C VAL A 66 -5.05 17.19 -25.47
N LEU A 67 -3.82 16.80 -25.12
CA LEU A 67 -2.81 17.70 -24.56
C LEU A 67 -2.52 18.89 -25.48
N ASN A 68 -2.25 18.65 -26.76
CA ASN A 68 -1.98 19.73 -27.72
C ASN A 68 -3.16 20.70 -27.82
N ARG A 69 -4.38 20.16 -27.90
CA ARG A 69 -5.57 20.99 -28.04
C ARG A 69 -5.88 21.77 -26.77
N LEU A 70 -5.66 21.19 -25.60
CA LEU A 70 -5.78 21.91 -24.32
C LEU A 70 -4.75 23.02 -24.18
N SER A 71 -3.57 22.86 -24.79
CA SER A 71 -2.46 23.81 -24.70
C SER A 71 -2.54 24.96 -25.71
N ASN A 72 -3.52 24.93 -26.64
CA ASN A 72 -3.61 25.82 -27.80
C ASN A 72 -2.38 25.80 -28.74
N ASP A 73 -1.53 24.77 -28.64
CA ASP A 73 -0.21 24.75 -29.28
C ASP A 73 0.18 23.31 -29.71
N GLU A 74 0.91 23.15 -30.82
CA GLU A 74 1.32 21.83 -31.37
C GLU A 74 2.53 21.25 -30.63
N LEU A 75 2.39 20.99 -29.32
CA LEU A 75 3.53 20.69 -28.43
C LEU A 75 4.00 19.23 -28.46
N ALA A 76 3.09 18.26 -28.66
CA ALA A 76 3.41 16.86 -28.84
C ALA A 76 3.37 16.52 -30.32
N ALA A 77 4.52 16.22 -30.93
CA ALA A 77 4.61 15.87 -32.34
C ALA A 77 3.55 14.81 -32.69
N VAL A 78 2.58 15.16 -33.53
CA VAL A 78 1.55 14.25 -34.03
C VAL A 78 2.24 13.31 -35.01
N GLY A 79 2.85 12.26 -34.48
CA GLY A 79 3.64 11.30 -35.23
C GLY A 79 3.65 9.96 -34.51
N ILE A 80 2.96 8.98 -35.09
CA ILE A 80 2.96 7.60 -34.65
C ILE A 80 4.37 7.03 -34.86
N LEU A 81 5.20 7.07 -33.83
CA LEU A 81 6.40 6.24 -33.66
C LEU A 81 6.53 5.91 -32.17
N PRO A 82 6.75 4.64 -31.78
CA PRO A 82 6.96 4.27 -30.38
C PRO A 82 8.38 4.69 -29.97
N THR A 83 8.49 5.93 -29.55
CA THR A 83 9.64 6.51 -28.84
C THR A 83 9.01 7.19 -27.62
N THR A 84 9.29 6.86 -26.37
CA THR A 84 10.47 6.22 -25.78
C THR A 84 10.09 5.86 -24.33
N ASN A 85 10.90 5.04 -23.67
CA ASN A 85 10.82 4.69 -22.23
C ASN A 85 11.07 5.90 -21.28
N SER A 86 10.57 7.09 -21.59
CA SER A 86 10.82 8.32 -20.85
C SER A 86 9.56 9.18 -20.81
N ILE A 87 9.19 9.59 -19.60
CA ILE A 87 8.06 10.49 -19.34
C ILE A 87 8.46 11.92 -19.70
N GLN A 88 7.58 12.62 -20.42
CA GLN A 88 7.80 14.00 -20.85
C GLN A 88 6.87 14.96 -20.06
N PRO A 89 7.43 15.91 -19.29
CA PRO A 89 6.65 16.96 -18.65
C PRO A 89 6.33 18.09 -19.64
N TYR A 90 5.10 18.58 -19.61
CA TYR A 90 4.57 19.64 -20.47
C TYR A 90 3.99 20.78 -19.61
N TYR A 91 4.24 22.02 -20.02
CA TYR A 91 3.73 23.22 -19.35
C TYR A 91 2.82 23.96 -20.30
N PRO A 92 1.49 23.74 -20.24
CA PRO A 92 0.59 24.32 -21.22
C PRO A 92 0.24 25.78 -20.91
N ASP A 93 0.13 26.57 -21.96
CA ASP A 93 -0.19 27.99 -21.86
C ASP A 93 -1.58 28.21 -21.22
N GLY A 94 -1.59 29.06 -20.19
CA GLY A 94 -2.77 29.38 -19.38
C GLY A 94 -3.10 28.38 -18.26
N PHE A 95 -2.22 27.40 -18.01
CA PHE A 95 -2.29 26.53 -16.83
C PHE A 95 -1.12 26.84 -15.86
N ASP A 96 -1.11 28.05 -15.31
CA ASP A 96 0.00 28.53 -14.47
C ASP A 96 0.28 27.60 -13.28
N GLY A 97 1.55 27.21 -13.16
CA GLY A 97 2.06 26.35 -12.09
C GLY A 97 1.62 24.89 -12.16
N ILE A 98 1.04 24.45 -13.28
CA ILE A 98 0.62 23.08 -13.53
C ILE A 98 1.54 22.44 -14.57
N VAL A 99 1.90 21.18 -14.34
CA VAL A 99 2.64 20.35 -15.30
C VAL A 99 1.77 19.18 -15.71
N PHE A 100 1.69 18.93 -17.02
CA PHE A 100 1.04 17.75 -17.57
C PHE A 100 2.11 16.69 -17.85
N ILE A 101 1.82 15.45 -17.47
CA ILE A 101 2.74 14.34 -17.60
C ILE A 101 2.09 13.33 -18.55
N ASP A 102 2.62 13.18 -19.77
CA ASP A 102 2.10 12.20 -20.74
C ASP A 102 2.71 10.82 -20.49
N SER A 103 1.87 9.80 -20.40
CA SER A 103 2.29 8.42 -20.15
C SER A 103 2.24 7.57 -21.43
N PRO A 104 3.09 6.54 -21.55
CA PRO A 104 2.86 5.43 -22.49
C PRO A 104 1.46 4.81 -22.26
N GLY A 105 0.90 4.13 -23.26
CA GLY A 105 -0.48 3.61 -23.18
C GLY A 105 -0.73 2.65 -22.01
N THR A 106 -1.96 2.56 -21.51
CA THR A 106 -2.36 1.66 -20.38
C THR A 106 -1.98 0.19 -20.62
N ASN A 107 -2.08 -0.29 -21.87
CA ASN A 107 -1.63 -1.65 -22.22
C ASN A 107 -0.11 -1.87 -22.08
N SER A 108 0.71 -0.82 -22.23
CA SER A 108 2.16 -0.88 -21.94
C SER A 108 2.51 -0.68 -20.46
N ILE A 109 1.61 -0.03 -19.71
CA ILE A 109 1.77 0.28 -18.29
C ILE A 109 1.62 -0.98 -17.43
N ILE A 110 0.59 -1.79 -17.68
CA ILE A 110 0.22 -2.93 -16.83
C ILE A 110 1.16 -4.12 -17.03
N GLU A 111 1.55 -4.45 -18.27
CA GLU A 111 2.29 -5.69 -18.56
C GLU A 111 3.81 -5.58 -18.49
N ARG A 112 4.41 -4.38 -18.58
CA ARG A 112 5.88 -4.23 -18.68
C ARG A 112 6.53 -3.27 -17.70
N HIS A 113 5.77 -2.37 -17.06
CA HIS A 113 6.34 -1.25 -16.31
C HIS A 113 5.56 -0.92 -15.03
N GLN A 114 5.19 -1.95 -14.26
CA GLN A 114 4.47 -1.77 -13.01
C GLN A 114 5.21 -0.81 -12.05
N ALA A 115 6.51 -1.01 -11.83
CA ALA A 115 7.30 -0.16 -10.92
C ALA A 115 7.46 1.31 -11.40
N LEU A 116 7.70 1.53 -12.71
CA LEU A 116 7.83 2.88 -13.27
C LEU A 116 6.49 3.62 -13.22
N THR A 117 5.39 2.96 -13.61
CA THR A 117 4.07 3.58 -13.60
C THR A 117 3.58 3.85 -12.18
N GLU A 118 3.85 2.96 -11.24
CA GLU A 118 3.58 3.17 -9.82
C GLU A 118 4.31 4.40 -9.28
N ASP A 119 5.58 4.59 -9.64
CA ASP A 119 6.34 5.79 -9.25
C ASP A 119 5.68 7.06 -9.79
N TYR A 120 5.29 7.11 -11.08
CA TYR A 120 4.65 8.32 -11.61
C TYR A 120 3.23 8.58 -11.08
N LEU A 121 2.45 7.53 -10.85
CA LEU A 121 1.14 7.66 -10.20
C LEU A 121 1.26 8.09 -8.73
N GLN A 122 2.36 7.76 -8.05
CA GLN A 122 2.66 8.30 -6.72
C GLN A 122 2.81 9.82 -6.75
N HIS A 123 3.49 10.34 -7.77
CA HIS A 123 3.79 11.78 -7.86
C HIS A 123 2.64 12.61 -8.43
N ALA A 124 1.69 12.01 -9.15
CA ALA A 124 0.55 12.68 -9.78
C ALA A 124 -0.46 13.26 -8.78
N ASP A 125 -0.81 14.54 -8.90
CA ASP A 125 -1.86 15.15 -8.06
C ASP A 125 -3.28 14.82 -8.57
N ILE A 126 -3.48 14.81 -9.90
CA ILE A 126 -4.72 14.38 -10.57
C ILE A 126 -4.40 13.45 -11.73
N ILE A 127 -5.33 12.56 -12.04
CA ILE A 127 -5.28 11.71 -13.22
C ILE A 127 -6.32 12.18 -14.25
N LEU A 128 -5.85 12.43 -15.46
CA LEU A 128 -6.68 12.70 -16.63
C LEU A 128 -6.71 11.45 -17.49
N PHE A 129 -7.80 10.68 -17.38
CA PHE A 129 -7.96 9.41 -18.05
C PHE A 129 -8.67 9.59 -19.39
N VAL A 130 -8.01 9.26 -20.50
CA VAL A 130 -8.50 9.45 -21.87
C VAL A 130 -8.81 8.10 -22.52
N THR A 131 -10.06 7.91 -22.92
CA THR A 131 -10.55 6.73 -23.67
C THR A 131 -11.11 7.16 -25.04
N SER A 132 -11.11 6.26 -26.03
CA SER A 132 -11.72 6.51 -27.36
C SER A 132 -13.16 6.00 -27.41
N VAL A 133 -14.04 6.64 -28.19
CA VAL A 133 -15.38 6.10 -28.50
C VAL A 133 -15.35 4.78 -29.27
N GLU A 134 -14.25 4.45 -29.94
CA GLU A 134 -14.12 3.21 -30.72
C GLU A 134 -14.05 1.96 -29.82
N ARG A 135 -13.44 2.11 -28.65
CA ARG A 135 -13.26 1.07 -27.63
C ARG A 135 -13.32 1.72 -26.25
N PRO A 136 -14.51 2.16 -25.82
CA PRO A 136 -14.64 2.83 -24.54
C PRO A 136 -14.44 1.82 -23.41
N LEU A 137 -13.60 2.17 -22.44
CA LEU A 137 -13.50 1.48 -21.16
C LEU A 137 -13.17 -0.01 -21.30
N THR A 138 -12.04 -0.32 -21.94
CA THR A 138 -11.58 -1.71 -22.11
C THR A 138 -11.31 -2.38 -20.74
N LYS A 139 -11.19 -3.71 -20.72
CA LYS A 139 -10.84 -4.43 -19.49
C LYS A 139 -9.53 -3.92 -18.86
N SER A 140 -8.50 -3.71 -19.68
CA SER A 140 -7.22 -3.15 -19.22
C SER A 140 -7.38 -1.76 -18.60
N GLU A 141 -8.27 -0.94 -19.15
CA GLU A 141 -8.59 0.39 -18.62
C GLU A 141 -9.34 0.31 -17.28
N LEU A 142 -10.31 -0.59 -17.14
CA LEU A 142 -11.00 -0.87 -15.88
C LEU A 142 -10.06 -1.38 -14.79
N ASP A 143 -9.15 -2.30 -15.15
CA ASP A 143 -8.15 -2.83 -14.24
C ASP A 143 -7.20 -1.71 -13.76
N PHE A 144 -6.77 -0.83 -14.66
CA PHE A 144 -5.98 0.36 -14.33
C PHE A 144 -6.73 1.33 -13.40
N LEU A 145 -7.97 1.68 -13.73
CA LEU A 145 -8.79 2.58 -12.92
C LEU A 145 -9.07 1.98 -11.53
N SER A 146 -9.23 0.66 -11.44
CA SER A 146 -9.37 -0.06 -10.17
C SER A 146 -8.12 0.06 -9.31
N LEU A 147 -6.94 -0.02 -9.92
CA LEU A 147 -5.67 0.17 -9.22
C LEU A 147 -5.52 1.62 -8.73
N VAL A 148 -5.86 2.59 -9.57
CA VAL A 148 -5.85 4.03 -9.22
C VAL A 148 -6.81 4.35 -8.06
N SER A 149 -8.04 3.87 -8.15
CA SER A 149 -9.09 4.09 -7.14
C SER A 149 -8.72 3.51 -5.78
N LYS A 150 -8.26 2.24 -5.76
CA LYS A 150 -8.02 1.50 -4.52
C LYS A 150 -6.69 1.78 -3.86
N ILE A 151 -5.63 1.97 -4.65
CA ILE A 151 -4.27 2.10 -4.11
C ILE A 151 -3.90 3.56 -3.89
N TRP A 152 -4.27 4.45 -4.80
CA TRP A 152 -3.72 5.81 -4.82
C TRP A 152 -4.73 6.87 -4.38
N VAL A 153 -6.04 6.54 -4.38
CA VAL A 153 -7.16 7.42 -3.98
C VAL A 153 -7.00 8.82 -4.58
N ARG A 154 -6.67 8.86 -5.87
CA ARG A 154 -6.47 10.12 -6.61
C ARG A 154 -7.77 10.55 -7.26
N LYS A 155 -7.95 11.86 -7.41
CA LYS A 155 -9.04 12.38 -8.23
C LYS A 155 -8.77 12.05 -9.69
N VAL A 156 -9.77 11.47 -10.33
CA VAL A 156 -9.75 11.09 -11.75
C VAL A 156 -10.75 11.97 -12.48
N ILE A 157 -10.37 12.45 -13.65
CA ILE A 157 -11.25 13.09 -14.62
C ILE A 157 -11.21 12.23 -15.88
N VAL A 158 -12.38 11.82 -16.37
CA VAL A 158 -12.50 10.92 -17.51
C VAL A 158 -12.87 11.71 -18.76
N ILE A 159 -12.16 11.46 -19.85
CA ILE A 159 -12.37 12.07 -21.15
C ILE A 159 -12.63 10.97 -22.18
N ILE A 160 -13.78 11.03 -22.85
CA ILE A 160 -14.10 10.22 -24.01
C ILE A 160 -13.79 11.05 -25.27
N ASN A 161 -12.73 10.68 -25.98
CA ASN A 161 -12.25 11.36 -27.17
C ASN A 161 -12.80 10.72 -28.47
N LYS A 162 -12.67 11.45 -29.58
CA LYS A 162 -13.11 11.08 -30.94
C LYS A 162 -14.63 11.02 -31.13
N VAL A 163 -15.40 11.83 -30.38
CA VAL A 163 -16.88 11.85 -30.49
C VAL A 163 -17.41 12.32 -31.84
N ASP A 164 -16.54 12.84 -32.70
CA ASP A 164 -16.83 13.15 -34.10
C ASP A 164 -17.03 11.91 -34.99
N LEU A 165 -16.75 10.71 -34.50
CA LEU A 165 -16.95 9.45 -35.22
C LEU A 165 -18.34 8.84 -35.02
N ILE A 166 -19.14 9.39 -34.11
CA ILE A 166 -20.41 8.80 -33.66
C ILE A 166 -21.55 9.82 -33.73
N THR A 167 -22.76 9.31 -33.77
CA THR A 167 -23.99 10.11 -33.70
C THR A 167 -24.30 10.56 -32.26
N PRO A 168 -25.13 11.60 -32.05
CA PRO A 168 -25.57 11.99 -30.71
C PRO A 168 -26.21 10.85 -29.91
N GLN A 169 -27.00 10.00 -30.56
CA GLN A 169 -27.66 8.86 -29.92
C GLN A 169 -26.66 7.79 -29.46
N GLU A 170 -25.66 7.47 -30.29
CA GLU A 170 -24.57 6.56 -29.92
C GLU A 170 -23.70 7.16 -28.80
N SER A 171 -23.51 8.48 -28.80
CA SER A 171 -22.77 9.17 -27.74
C SER A 171 -23.46 9.00 -26.39
N GLU A 172 -24.79 9.12 -26.32
CA GLU A 172 -25.54 8.90 -25.07
C GLU A 172 -25.38 7.47 -24.56
N GLN A 173 -25.42 6.48 -25.47
CA GLN A 173 -25.23 5.07 -25.12
C GLN A 173 -23.82 4.81 -24.57
N ILE A 174 -22.79 5.36 -25.21
CA ILE A 174 -21.40 5.21 -24.78
C ILE A 174 -21.18 5.91 -23.43
N ILE A 175 -21.73 7.11 -23.23
CA ILE A 175 -21.66 7.82 -21.95
C ILE A 175 -22.29 6.97 -20.84
N SER A 176 -23.47 6.37 -21.09
CA SER A 176 -24.12 5.49 -20.12
C SER A 176 -23.23 4.28 -19.79
N HIS A 177 -22.73 3.59 -20.82
CA HIS A 177 -21.87 2.44 -20.64
C HIS A 177 -20.60 2.76 -19.82
N VAL A 178 -19.97 3.91 -20.11
CA VAL A 178 -18.79 4.36 -19.37
C VAL A 178 -19.14 4.69 -17.93
N LYS A 179 -20.26 5.38 -17.67
CA LYS A 179 -20.70 5.69 -16.30
C LYS A 179 -21.00 4.44 -15.49
N ASP A 180 -21.62 3.43 -16.09
CA ASP A 180 -21.92 2.16 -15.43
C ASP A 180 -20.62 1.46 -15.04
N GLY A 181 -19.67 1.31 -15.97
CA GLY A 181 -18.38 0.70 -15.66
C GLY A 181 -17.52 1.49 -14.66
N LEU A 182 -17.64 2.82 -14.64
CA LEU A 182 -16.99 3.65 -13.60
C LEU A 182 -17.63 3.47 -12.22
N SER A 183 -18.94 3.22 -12.16
CA SER A 183 -19.65 2.98 -10.90
C SER A 183 -19.23 1.68 -10.22
N ASP A 184 -18.75 0.69 -11.00
CA ASP A 184 -18.16 -0.54 -10.47
C ASP A 184 -16.78 -0.32 -9.81
N VAL A 185 -16.11 0.79 -10.16
CA VAL A 185 -14.73 1.09 -9.74
C VAL A 185 -14.65 2.19 -8.68
N PHE A 186 -15.52 3.19 -8.76
CA PHE A 186 -15.50 4.38 -7.92
C PHE A 186 -16.79 4.51 -7.12
N THR A 187 -16.68 4.87 -5.84
CA THR A 187 -17.84 5.16 -4.98
C THR A 187 -18.64 6.37 -5.47
N GLU A 188 -17.95 7.38 -5.99
CA GLU A 188 -18.54 8.53 -6.68
C GLU A 188 -18.00 8.56 -8.11
N VAL A 189 -18.90 8.60 -9.10
CA VAL A 189 -18.50 8.60 -10.51
C VAL A 189 -17.68 9.87 -10.79
N PRO A 190 -16.47 9.74 -11.35
CA PRO A 190 -15.62 10.89 -11.66
C PRO A 190 -16.26 11.79 -12.73
N PRO A 191 -15.89 13.09 -12.78
CA PRO A 191 -16.30 13.99 -13.86
C PRO A 191 -15.98 13.38 -15.23
N LEU A 192 -16.97 13.38 -16.11
CA LEU A 192 -16.91 12.75 -17.43
C LEU A 192 -17.17 13.79 -18.52
N PHE A 193 -16.22 13.89 -19.46
CA PHE A 193 -16.28 14.79 -20.60
C PHE A 193 -16.22 14.02 -21.90
N THR A 194 -16.98 14.48 -22.89
CA THR A 194 -16.88 14.02 -24.28
C THR A 194 -16.23 15.09 -25.11
N VAL A 195 -15.17 14.75 -25.86
CA VAL A 195 -14.44 15.73 -26.68
C VAL A 195 -14.11 15.19 -28.06
N SER A 196 -13.92 16.11 -29.01
CA SER A 196 -13.25 15.79 -30.26
C SER A 196 -12.04 16.68 -30.42
N THR A 197 -10.86 16.06 -30.31
CA THR A 197 -9.59 16.73 -30.62
C THR A 197 -9.46 17.12 -32.09
N ARG A 198 -10.16 16.41 -33.00
CA ARG A 198 -10.17 16.69 -34.44
C ARG A 198 -10.98 17.93 -34.78
N THR A 199 -12.19 18.07 -34.23
CA THR A 199 -13.07 19.21 -34.54
C THR A 199 -12.93 20.35 -33.53
N GLY A 200 -12.30 20.11 -32.38
CA GLY A 200 -12.25 21.03 -31.24
C GLY A 200 -13.51 20.99 -30.37
N LYS A 201 -14.49 20.14 -30.68
CA LYS A 201 -15.75 20.06 -29.93
C LYS A 201 -15.49 19.79 -28.45
N ASP A 202 -16.10 20.62 -27.61
CA ASP A 202 -16.12 20.55 -26.14
C ASP A 202 -14.75 20.63 -25.44
N ILE A 203 -13.68 20.97 -26.18
CA ILE A 203 -12.34 21.15 -25.59
C ILE A 203 -12.28 22.39 -24.71
N ASP A 204 -12.91 23.50 -25.13
CA ASP A 204 -12.94 24.73 -24.34
C ASP A 204 -13.71 24.51 -23.02
N SER A 205 -14.82 23.77 -23.06
CA SER A 205 -15.58 23.37 -21.87
C SER A 205 -14.75 22.53 -20.89
N LEU A 206 -13.97 21.56 -21.41
CA LEU A 206 -13.02 20.80 -20.61
C LEU A 206 -11.93 21.70 -20.02
N ARG A 207 -11.39 22.64 -20.79
CA ARG A 207 -10.36 23.59 -20.34
C ARG A 207 -10.90 24.47 -19.22
N ASP A 208 -12.08 25.06 -19.40
CA ASP A 208 -12.72 25.91 -18.40
C ASP A 208 -13.00 25.14 -17.11
N PHE A 209 -13.52 23.91 -17.22
CA PHE A 209 -13.69 23.03 -16.07
C PHE A 209 -12.37 22.75 -15.35
N LEU A 210 -11.29 22.45 -16.09
CA LEU A 210 -9.98 22.21 -15.46
C LEU A 210 -9.48 23.47 -14.75
N LEU A 211 -9.65 24.65 -15.33
CA LEU A 211 -9.22 25.90 -14.70
C LEU A 211 -10.03 26.22 -13.44
N GLU A 212 -11.35 25.99 -13.47
CA GLU A 212 -12.24 26.17 -12.31
C GLU A 212 -12.00 25.11 -11.22
N PHE A 213 -11.81 23.85 -11.62
CA PHE A 213 -11.49 22.76 -10.71
C PHE A 213 -10.12 22.96 -10.06
N LEU A 214 -9.18 23.58 -10.77
CA LEU A 214 -7.81 23.81 -10.32
C LEU A 214 -7.62 25.22 -9.76
N VAL A 215 -8.57 25.76 -9.03
CA VAL A 215 -8.34 26.98 -8.24
C VAL A 215 -7.28 26.71 -7.16
N GLU A 216 -6.44 27.70 -6.81
CA GLU A 216 -5.28 27.52 -5.90
C GLU A 216 -5.58 26.73 -4.62
N ALA A 217 -6.69 27.03 -3.95
CA ALA A 217 -7.10 26.33 -2.73
C ALA A 217 -7.30 24.83 -2.95
N GLU A 218 -7.87 24.46 -4.10
CA GLU A 218 -8.10 23.07 -4.49
C GLU A 218 -6.80 22.39 -4.91
N LYS A 219 -5.90 23.10 -5.62
CA LYS A 219 -4.54 22.60 -5.92
C LYS A 219 -3.81 22.20 -4.64
N ILE A 220 -3.84 23.04 -3.61
CA ILE A 220 -3.17 22.77 -2.33
C ILE A 220 -3.82 21.59 -1.61
N ARG A 221 -5.16 21.54 -1.59
CA ARG A 221 -5.91 20.44 -0.97
C ARG A 221 -5.52 19.11 -1.60
N LEU A 222 -5.52 19.03 -2.94
CA LEU A 222 -5.19 17.82 -3.69
C LEU A 222 -3.73 17.42 -3.53
N LYS A 223 -2.82 18.39 -3.54
CA LYS A 223 -1.38 18.17 -3.34
C LYS A 223 -1.05 17.66 -1.94
N LEU A 224 -1.85 18.00 -0.94
CA LEU A 224 -1.74 17.44 0.42
C LEU A 224 -2.40 16.06 0.55
N GLN A 225 -3.49 15.80 -0.18
CA GLN A 225 -4.19 14.51 -0.13
C GLN A 225 -3.33 13.36 -0.61
N GLY A 226 -2.51 13.58 -1.64
CA GLY A 226 -1.62 12.56 -2.18
C GLY A 226 -0.72 11.90 -1.13
N PRO A 227 0.18 12.67 -0.50
CA PRO A 227 1.04 12.15 0.57
C PRO A 227 0.27 11.57 1.75
N GLN A 228 -0.89 12.15 2.11
CA GLN A 228 -1.74 11.60 3.18
C GLN A 228 -2.24 10.19 2.84
N ASN A 229 -2.74 9.98 1.63
CA ASN A 229 -3.24 8.68 1.19
C ASN A 229 -2.10 7.66 1.09
N SER A 230 -0.95 8.05 0.54
CA SER A 230 0.23 7.19 0.50
C SER A 230 0.70 6.77 1.90
N LEU A 231 0.68 7.68 2.87
CA LEU A 231 1.00 7.38 4.27
C LEU A 231 -0.04 6.44 4.91
N LEU A 232 -1.33 6.63 4.61
CA LEU A 232 -2.40 5.77 5.11
C LEU A 232 -2.23 4.33 4.62
N VAL A 233 -2.02 4.14 3.31
CA VAL A 233 -1.79 2.82 2.70
C VAL A 233 -0.58 2.15 3.33
N TYR A 234 0.49 2.90 3.58
CA TYR A 234 1.67 2.36 4.24
C TYR A 234 1.41 1.95 5.70
N LEU A 235 0.64 2.75 6.45
CA LEU A 235 0.24 2.39 7.82
C LEU A 235 -0.58 1.09 7.83
N GLU A 236 -1.52 0.91 6.91
CA GLU A 236 -2.28 -0.34 6.79
C GLU A 236 -1.38 -1.55 6.49
N GLN A 237 -0.39 -1.38 5.61
CA GLN A 237 0.58 -2.43 5.31
C GLN A 237 1.44 -2.79 6.53
N LEU A 238 1.87 -1.79 7.30
CA LEU A 238 2.60 -2.00 8.55
C LEU A 238 1.76 -2.71 9.60
N GLU A 239 0.50 -2.31 9.79
CA GLU A 239 -0.41 -2.96 10.73
C GLU A 239 -0.61 -4.44 10.36
N LYS A 240 -0.80 -4.73 9.06
CA LYS A 240 -0.93 -6.10 8.57
C LYS A 240 0.32 -6.93 8.85
N LYS A 241 1.52 -6.40 8.60
CA LYS A 241 2.78 -7.08 8.92
C LYS A 241 2.94 -7.30 10.43
N ASN A 242 2.62 -6.30 11.24
CA ASN A 242 2.69 -6.39 12.70
C ASN A 242 1.75 -7.48 13.23
N TYR A 243 0.51 -7.53 12.71
CA TYR A 243 -0.44 -8.59 13.01
C TYR A 243 0.12 -9.98 12.66
N GLN A 244 0.69 -10.15 11.47
CA GLN A 244 1.32 -11.41 11.05
C GLN A 244 2.50 -11.81 11.94
N ALA A 245 3.34 -10.86 12.34
CA ALA A 245 4.44 -11.12 13.25
C ALA A 245 3.95 -11.55 14.64
N ARG A 246 2.92 -10.88 15.17
CA ARG A 246 2.28 -11.25 16.44
C ARG A 246 1.72 -12.68 16.41
N GLU A 247 1.01 -13.04 15.34
CA GLU A 247 0.46 -14.38 15.18
C GLU A 247 1.56 -15.46 15.18
N LYS A 248 2.70 -15.21 14.53
CA LYS A 248 3.86 -16.11 14.57
C LYS A 248 4.40 -16.29 15.99
N VAL A 249 4.61 -15.21 16.73
CA VAL A 249 5.09 -15.26 18.11
C VAL A 249 4.10 -16.00 19.02
N ILE A 250 2.80 -15.79 18.84
CA ILE A 250 1.76 -16.50 19.59
C ILE A 250 1.78 -18.01 19.28
N ALA A 251 1.95 -18.37 18.01
CA ALA A 251 2.07 -19.77 17.60
C ALA A 251 3.31 -20.44 18.21
N GLU A 252 4.47 -19.78 18.17
CA GLU A 252 5.71 -20.25 18.80
C GLU A 252 5.57 -20.40 20.32
N LYS A 253 4.97 -19.41 20.98
CA LYS A 253 4.67 -19.47 22.42
C LYS A 253 3.80 -20.69 22.74
N THR A 254 2.77 -20.95 21.94
CA THR A 254 1.88 -22.10 22.13
C THR A 254 2.64 -23.44 22.03
N ILE A 255 3.60 -23.54 21.11
CA ILE A 255 4.47 -24.73 20.99
C ILE A 255 5.39 -24.85 22.21
N PHE A 256 5.94 -23.74 22.68
CA PHE A 256 6.77 -23.70 23.86
C PHE A 256 6.01 -24.13 25.11
N ASP A 257 4.81 -23.59 25.34
CA ASP A 257 3.95 -23.94 26.48
C ASP A 257 3.61 -25.44 26.51
N ARG A 258 3.33 -26.04 25.34
CA ARG A 258 3.13 -27.50 25.22
C ARG A 258 4.39 -28.29 25.56
N SER A 259 5.56 -27.80 25.18
CA SER A 259 6.83 -28.46 25.47
C SER A 259 7.16 -28.38 26.97
N LEU A 260 6.86 -27.23 27.58
CA LEU A 260 7.05 -27.00 29.00
C LEU A 260 6.14 -27.90 29.85
N LEU A 261 4.89 -28.09 29.42
CA LEU A 261 3.97 -29.05 30.04
C LEU A 261 4.54 -30.48 30.01
N ARG A 262 5.01 -30.95 28.86
CA ARG A 262 5.61 -32.30 28.72
C ARG A 262 6.87 -32.50 29.57
N ILE A 263 7.68 -31.45 29.72
CA ILE A 263 8.87 -31.50 30.58
C ILE A 263 8.45 -31.64 32.04
N ASN A 264 7.46 -30.87 32.48
CA ASN A 264 6.95 -30.94 33.85
C ASN A 264 6.33 -32.32 34.15
N GLU A 265 5.53 -32.88 33.24
CA GLU A 265 4.99 -34.24 33.38
C GLU A 265 6.11 -35.29 33.54
N ARG A 266 7.23 -35.15 32.81
CA ARG A 266 8.39 -36.04 32.96
C ARG A 266 9.09 -35.85 34.30
N ILE A 267 9.23 -34.62 34.79
CA ILE A 267 9.82 -34.34 36.11
C ILE A 267 8.98 -35.02 37.19
N GLU A 268 7.65 -34.86 37.18
CA GLU A 268 6.75 -35.52 38.13
C GLU A 268 6.88 -37.06 38.10
N GLN A 269 6.99 -37.64 36.90
CA GLN A 269 7.24 -39.08 36.76
C GLN A 269 8.58 -39.51 37.36
N TYR A 270 9.65 -38.74 37.13
CA TYR A 270 10.95 -39.04 37.74
C TYR A 270 10.89 -38.93 39.26
N ASP A 271 10.27 -37.90 39.80
CA ASP A 271 10.14 -37.71 41.25
C ASP A 271 9.38 -38.87 41.90
N LEU A 272 8.31 -39.37 41.26
CA LEU A 272 7.58 -40.56 41.71
C LEU A 272 8.49 -41.80 41.72
N ILE A 273 9.19 -42.06 40.62
CA ILE A 273 10.07 -43.24 40.48
C ILE A 273 11.20 -43.19 41.51
N PHE A 274 11.89 -42.06 41.64
CA PHE A 274 12.96 -41.89 42.59
C PHE A 274 12.47 -41.91 44.04
N GLY A 275 11.25 -41.44 44.30
CA GLY A 275 10.57 -41.57 45.59
C GLY A 275 10.43 -43.05 46.00
N VAL A 276 9.81 -43.86 45.14
CA VAL A 276 9.63 -45.30 45.36
C VAL A 276 10.98 -46.02 45.52
N PHE A 277 11.95 -45.69 44.67
CA PHE A 277 13.29 -46.28 44.76
C PHE A 277 13.98 -45.94 46.09
N ARG A 278 13.90 -44.68 46.53
CA ARG A 278 14.46 -44.22 47.81
C ARG A 278 13.82 -44.92 49.00
N GLU A 279 12.50 -45.13 48.96
CA GLU A 279 11.76 -45.87 49.99
C GLU A 279 12.20 -47.33 50.06
N LYS A 280 12.27 -48.04 48.92
CA LYS A 280 12.74 -49.43 48.88
C LYS A 280 14.17 -49.59 49.40
N ILE A 281 15.08 -48.68 49.04
CA ILE A 281 16.44 -48.69 49.57
C ILE A 281 16.40 -48.52 51.09
N ARG A 282 15.63 -47.54 51.59
CA ARG A 282 15.50 -47.30 53.03
C ARG A 282 14.99 -48.55 53.75
N ASP A 283 13.98 -49.22 53.23
CA ASP A 283 13.43 -50.44 53.82
C ASP A 283 14.45 -51.58 53.85
N LEU A 284 15.17 -51.81 52.75
CA LEU A 284 16.24 -52.81 52.68
C LEU A 284 17.33 -52.56 53.73
N PHE A 285 17.83 -51.32 53.82
CA PHE A 285 18.83 -50.96 54.83
C PHE A 285 18.29 -51.07 56.25
N THR A 286 17.05 -50.66 56.49
CA THR A 286 16.42 -50.77 57.82
C THR A 286 16.30 -52.23 58.25
N ASN A 287 15.84 -53.10 57.35
CA ASN A 287 15.73 -54.53 57.59
C ASN A 287 17.09 -55.17 57.86
N LEU A 288 18.11 -54.83 57.07
CA LEU A 288 19.48 -55.33 57.26
C LEU A 288 20.02 -54.94 58.64
N ILE A 289 19.84 -53.67 59.03
CA ILE A 289 20.26 -53.17 60.35
C ILE A 289 19.53 -53.91 61.47
N GLN A 290 18.22 -54.15 61.35
CA GLN A 290 17.46 -54.90 62.35
C GLN A 290 17.93 -56.35 62.46
N GLN A 291 18.19 -57.04 61.34
CA GLN A 291 18.70 -58.40 61.32
C GLN A 291 20.10 -58.49 61.96
N LEU A 292 20.99 -57.54 61.65
CA LEU A 292 22.31 -57.46 62.27
C LEU A 292 22.20 -57.25 63.80
N HIS A 293 21.35 -56.33 64.25
CA HIS A 293 21.13 -56.13 65.69
C HIS A 293 20.62 -57.38 66.39
N LYS A 294 19.66 -58.10 65.78
CA LYS A 294 19.13 -59.35 66.33
C LYS A 294 20.23 -60.41 66.45
N LEU A 295 21.02 -60.60 65.38
CA LEU A 295 22.10 -61.59 65.36
C LEU A 295 23.19 -61.28 66.40
N ILE A 296 23.49 -59.99 66.60
CA ILE A 296 24.39 -59.54 67.67
C ILE A 296 23.80 -59.89 69.04
N GLN A 297 22.52 -59.57 69.30
CA GLN A 297 21.88 -59.88 70.59
C GLN A 297 21.79 -61.38 70.88
N ASP A 298 21.41 -62.20 69.89
CA ASP A 298 21.33 -63.65 70.03
C ASP A 298 22.71 -64.24 70.39
N ASN A 299 23.78 -63.76 69.75
CA ASN A 299 25.15 -64.17 70.08
C ASN A 299 25.58 -63.72 71.49
N PHE A 300 25.25 -62.51 71.92
CA PHE A 300 25.54 -62.07 73.30
C PHE A 300 24.76 -62.87 74.34
N ALA A 301 23.50 -63.21 74.08
CA ALA A 301 22.69 -64.08 74.93
C ALA A 301 23.29 -65.49 75.03
N PHE A 302 23.74 -66.06 73.91
CA PHE A 302 24.43 -67.35 73.87
C PHE A 302 25.74 -67.33 74.67
N ILE A 303 26.57 -66.29 74.52
CA ILE A 303 27.81 -66.12 75.30
C ILE A 303 27.50 -65.97 76.81
N SER A 304 26.39 -65.32 77.17
CA SER A 304 25.98 -65.19 78.58
C SER A 304 25.49 -66.51 79.20
N LEU A 305 24.89 -67.39 78.39
CA LEU A 305 24.48 -68.74 78.80
C LEU A 305 25.69 -69.66 79.02
N LEU A 306 26.74 -69.53 78.21
CA LEU A 306 28.00 -70.28 78.38
C LEU A 306 28.84 -69.85 79.59
N LYS A 307 28.54 -68.68 80.20
CA LYS A 307 29.24 -68.17 81.39
C LYS A 307 28.54 -68.51 82.72
N LYS A 308 27.40 -69.21 82.70
CA LYS A 308 26.74 -69.79 83.88
C LYS A 308 27.03 -71.27 83.98
#